data_AF-A1JK37-F1
#
_entry.id   AF-A1JK37-F1
#
_cell.length_a   1.000
_cell.length_b   1.000
_cell.length_c   1.000
_cell.angle_alpha   90.00
_cell.angle_beta   90.00
_cell.angle_gamma   90.00
#
_symmetry.space_group_name_H-M   'P 1'
#
loop_
_entity.id
_entity.type
_entity.pdbx_description
1 polymer ?
#
loop_
_entity_poly.entity_id
_entity_poly.type
_entity_poly.pdbx_seq_one_letter_code
_entity_poly.pdbx_strand_id
1 'polypeptide(L)'
;MSIHDNEKLKAIRQSERLNMREMSDLIGINYTTYAGYESGKAKVSLEAGKKLFKHSRFRKYRDWFMFDEVDPAAGQIAPALSPCGQDETTSPHSDKKIG
;
A
#
# COMPACT_ATOMS: atom_id res chain seq x y z
N MET A 1 0.60 -14.96 -7.05
CA MET A 1 -0.44 -14.15 -7.73
C MET A 1 -0.03 -12.69 -7.57
N SER A 2 0.32 -11.97 -8.64
CA SER A 2 0.63 -10.53 -8.53
C SER A 2 -0.63 -9.76 -8.13
N ILE A 3 -0.56 -9.04 -7.02
CA ILE A 3 -1.65 -8.14 -6.61
C ILE A 3 -1.64 -6.95 -7.56
N HIS A 4 -2.80 -6.63 -8.13
CA HIS A 4 -2.91 -5.50 -9.04
C HIS A 4 -2.94 -4.18 -8.26
N ASP A 5 -2.39 -3.10 -8.83
CA ASP A 5 -2.32 -1.77 -8.20
C ASP A 5 -3.67 -1.27 -7.66
N ASN A 6 -4.77 -1.64 -8.32
CA ASN A 6 -6.12 -1.27 -7.90
C ASN A 6 -6.52 -1.93 -6.57
N GLU A 7 -6.14 -3.18 -6.36
CA GLU A 7 -6.40 -3.89 -5.10
C GLU A 7 -5.52 -3.35 -3.99
N LYS A 8 -4.26 -3.01 -4.30
CA LYS A 8 -3.35 -2.38 -3.33
C LYS A 8 -3.89 -1.03 -2.85
N LEU A 9 -4.38 -0.20 -3.76
CA LEU A 9 -5.02 1.08 -3.40
C LEU A 9 -6.23 0.87 -2.47
N LYS A 10 -7.08 -0.09 -2.80
CA LYS A 10 -8.26 -0.41 -2.01
C LYS A 10 -7.88 -0.88 -0.59
N ALA A 11 -6.86 -1.73 -0.48
CA ALA A 11 -6.35 -2.21 0.82
C ALA A 11 -5.82 -1.06 1.70
N ILE A 12 -5.07 -0.11 1.11
CA ILE A 12 -4.59 1.10 1.81
C ILE A 12 -5.79 1.91 2.32
N ARG A 13 -6.76 2.22 1.45
CA ARG A 13 -7.93 3.01 1.82
C ARG A 13 -8.74 2.37 2.94
N GLN A 14 -9.01 1.06 2.82
CA GLN A 14 -9.78 0.33 3.82
C GLN A 14 -9.04 0.22 5.17
N SER A 15 -7.72 0.09 5.15
CA SER A 15 -6.93 0.05 6.39
C SER A 15 -6.95 1.39 7.14
N GLU A 16 -7.01 2.49 6.42
CA GLU A 16 -7.18 3.84 7.01
C GLU A 16 -8.65 4.17 7.31
N ARG A 17 -9.60 3.26 7.03
CA ARG A 17 -11.05 3.42 7.23
C ARG A 17 -11.63 4.67 6.56
N LEU A 18 -11.09 5.02 5.39
CA LEU A 18 -11.53 6.19 4.62
C LEU A 18 -12.51 5.82 3.52
N ASN A 19 -13.44 6.72 3.22
CA ASN A 19 -14.24 6.64 2.02
C ASN A 19 -13.43 7.07 0.78
N MET A 20 -13.85 6.60 -0.40
CA MET A 20 -13.21 6.99 -1.68
C MET A 20 -13.17 8.52 -1.86
N ARG A 21 -14.22 9.21 -1.38
CA ARG A 21 -14.32 10.68 -1.46
C ARG A 21 -13.29 11.37 -0.57
N GLU A 22 -13.19 10.96 0.68
CA GLU A 22 -12.19 11.48 1.64
C GLU A 22 -10.77 11.20 1.14
N MET A 23 -10.54 9.99 0.64
CA MET A 23 -9.27 9.59 0.06
C MET A 23 -8.91 10.48 -1.14
N SER A 24 -9.84 10.68 -2.06
CA SER A 24 -9.62 11.54 -3.25
C SER A 24 -9.34 13.00 -2.87
N ASP A 25 -10.01 13.51 -1.84
CA ASP A 25 -9.82 14.87 -1.32
C ASP A 25 -8.44 15.04 -0.67
N LEU A 26 -8.03 14.09 0.17
CA LEU A 26 -6.71 14.09 0.82
C LEU A 26 -5.54 14.03 -0.17
N ILE A 27 -5.70 13.28 -1.26
CA ILE A 27 -4.65 13.13 -2.28
C ILE A 27 -4.70 14.28 -3.30
N GLY A 28 -5.80 15.04 -3.35
CA GLY A 28 -6.02 16.08 -4.37
C GLY A 28 -6.18 15.49 -5.77
N ILE A 29 -6.98 14.42 -5.89
CA ILE A 29 -7.36 13.76 -7.14
C ILE A 29 -8.89 13.79 -7.25
N ASN A 30 -9.42 13.86 -8.47
CA ASN A 30 -10.86 13.78 -8.68
C ASN A 30 -11.41 12.41 -8.25
N TYR A 31 -12.53 12.39 -7.52
CA TYR A 31 -13.24 11.18 -7.13
C TYR A 31 -13.43 10.18 -8.27
N THR A 32 -13.86 10.63 -9.46
CA THR A 32 -14.11 9.74 -10.61
C THR A 32 -12.82 9.08 -11.09
N THR A 33 -11.72 9.82 -11.07
CA THR A 33 -10.39 9.30 -11.41
C THR A 33 -9.93 8.27 -10.37
N TYR A 34 -10.09 8.57 -9.09
CA TYR A 34 -9.74 7.66 -8.00
C TYR A 34 -10.58 6.38 -8.04
N ALA A 35 -11.90 6.49 -8.25
CA ALA A 35 -12.79 5.35 -8.42
C ALA A 35 -12.41 4.50 -9.64
N GLY A 36 -11.96 5.13 -10.73
CA GLY A 36 -11.42 4.45 -11.90
C GLY A 36 -10.17 3.63 -11.60
N TYR A 37 -9.30 4.12 -10.71
CA TYR A 37 -8.12 3.39 -10.25
C TYR A 37 -8.50 2.18 -9.41
N GLU A 38 -9.34 2.32 -8.37
CA GLU A 38 -9.76 1.16 -7.55
C GLU A 38 -10.55 0.12 -8.34
N SER A 39 -11.31 0.55 -9.36
CA SER A 39 -12.08 -0.37 -10.22
C SER A 39 -11.23 -1.10 -11.25
N GLY A 40 -9.93 -0.79 -11.36
CA GLY A 40 -9.04 -1.33 -12.40
C GLY A 40 -9.34 -0.83 -13.82
N LYS A 41 -10.25 0.15 -13.98
CA LYS A 41 -10.58 0.77 -15.27
C LYS A 41 -9.44 1.66 -15.77
N ALA A 42 -8.64 2.20 -14.85
CA ALA A 42 -7.47 3.00 -15.14
C ALA A 42 -6.30 2.54 -14.27
N LYS A 43 -5.09 2.58 -14.83
CA LYS A 43 -3.86 2.35 -14.06
C LYS A 43 -3.50 3.60 -13.25
N VAL A 44 -2.95 3.39 -12.06
CA VAL A 44 -2.47 4.46 -11.20
C VAL A 44 -1.32 5.17 -11.91
N SER A 45 -1.50 6.46 -12.20
CA SER A 45 -0.40 7.25 -12.76
C SER A 45 0.68 7.45 -11.69
N LEU A 46 1.95 7.50 -12.11
CA LEU A 46 3.06 7.83 -11.22
C LEU A 46 2.82 9.15 -10.46
N GLU A 47 2.20 10.15 -11.11
CA GLU A 47 1.85 11.41 -10.47
C GLU A 47 0.79 11.25 -9.37
N ALA A 48 -0.19 10.37 -9.56
CA ALA A 48 -1.18 10.03 -8.54
C ALA A 48 -0.54 9.30 -7.36
N GLY A 49 0.36 8.34 -7.64
CA GLY A 49 1.15 7.65 -6.62
C GLY A 49 2.02 8.61 -5.81
N LYS A 50 2.73 9.55 -6.47
CA LYS A 50 3.50 10.59 -5.77
C LYS A 50 2.63 11.44 -4.85
N LYS A 51 1.47 11.89 -5.32
CA LYS A 51 0.53 12.66 -4.47
C LYS A 51 0.06 11.86 -3.26
N LEU A 52 -0.23 10.57 -3.45
CA LEU A 52 -0.64 9.66 -2.38
C LEU A 52 0.46 9.53 -1.32
N PHE A 53 1.67 9.14 -1.71
CA PHE A 53 2.78 8.90 -0.78
C PHE A 53 3.43 10.17 -0.24
N LYS A 54 3.15 11.34 -0.83
CA LYS A 54 3.52 12.64 -0.27
C LYS A 54 2.82 12.89 1.06
N HIS A 55 1.63 12.32 1.28
CA HIS A 55 0.91 12.46 2.53
C HIS A 55 1.52 11.54 3.60
N SER A 56 1.82 12.09 4.77
CA SER A 56 2.47 11.37 5.88
C SER A 56 1.72 10.11 6.31
N ARG A 57 0.37 10.14 6.30
CA ARG A 57 -0.47 8.96 6.59
C ARG A 57 -0.25 7.78 5.66
N PHE A 58 -0.02 8.01 4.37
CA PHE A 58 0.10 6.93 3.37
C PHE A 58 1.54 6.56 3.05
N ARG A 59 2.51 7.38 3.47
CA ARG A 59 3.95 7.17 3.20
C ARG A 59 4.48 5.81 3.70
N LYS A 60 3.88 5.26 4.75
CA LYS A 60 4.20 3.95 5.34
C LYS A 60 3.82 2.75 4.46
N TYR A 61 3.01 2.96 3.43
CA TYR A 61 2.60 1.90 2.49
C TYR A 61 3.38 1.95 1.17
N ARG A 62 4.36 2.85 1.04
CA ARG A 62 5.06 3.09 -0.23
C ARG A 62 5.79 1.86 -0.71
N ASP A 63 6.61 1.27 0.16
CA ASP A 63 7.49 0.18 -0.21
C ASP A 63 6.68 -1.11 -0.47
N TRP A 64 5.62 -1.32 0.31
CA TRP A 64 4.64 -2.37 0.07
C TRP A 64 3.89 -2.19 -1.26
N PHE A 65 3.49 -0.96 -1.59
CA PHE A 65 2.76 -0.70 -2.84
C PHE A 65 3.65 -0.91 -4.07
N MET A 66 4.90 -0.43 -4.02
CA MET A 66 5.81 -0.39 -5.16
C MET A 66 6.61 -1.69 -5.35
N PHE A 67 7.03 -2.32 -4.26
CA PHE A 67 7.98 -3.45 -4.26
C PHE A 67 7.42 -4.70 -3.59
N ASP A 68 6.20 -4.65 -3.04
CA ASP A 68 5.62 -5.73 -2.22
C ASP A 68 6.45 -6.05 -0.97
N GLU A 69 7.34 -5.14 -0.56
CA GLU A 69 8.21 -5.28 0.61
C GLU A 69 7.63 -4.55 1.83
N VAL A 70 7.86 -5.10 3.02
CA VAL A 70 7.54 -4.45 4.29
C VAL A 70 8.80 -4.36 5.14
N ASP A 71 9.01 -3.21 5.77
CA ASP A 71 10.07 -3.02 6.76
C ASP A 71 9.47 -2.42 8.03
N PRO A 72 9.03 -3.28 8.97
CA PRO A 72 8.47 -2.83 10.23
C PRO A 72 9.44 -1.96 11.05
N ALA A 73 10.76 -2.16 10.90
CA ALA A 73 11.77 -1.40 11.63
C ALA A 73 11.90 0.04 11.11
N ALA A 74 11.72 0.24 9.79
CA ALA A 74 11.65 1.57 9.18
C ALA A 74 10.24 2.21 9.21
N GLY A 75 9.25 1.51 9.79
CA GLY A 75 7.85 1.95 9.83
C GLY A 75 7.11 1.82 8.49
N GLN A 76 7.62 0.99 7.57
CA GLN A 76 6.95 0.61 6.32
C GLN A 76 6.17 -0.68 6.55
N ILE A 77 4.85 -0.60 6.48
CA ILE A 77 3.95 -1.70 6.84
C ILE A 77 3.01 -2.03 5.70
N ALA A 78 2.60 -3.30 5.61
CA ALA A 78 1.47 -3.66 4.76
C ALA A 78 0.16 -3.17 5.41
N PRO A 79 -0.84 -2.77 4.60
CA PRO A 79 -2.19 -2.52 5.09
C PRO A 79 -2.76 -3.78 5.76
N ALA A 80 -3.54 -3.62 6.84
CA ALA A 80 -4.11 -4.74 7.59
C ALA A 80 -5.04 -5.65 6.76
N LEU A 81 -5.58 -5.11 5.65
CA LEU A 81 -6.45 -5.82 4.71
C LEU A 81 -5.73 -6.14 3.38
N SER A 82 -4.39 -6.18 3.40
CA SER A 82 -3.58 -6.61 2.27
C SER A 82 -3.94 -8.05 1.85
N PRO A 83 -4.17 -8.32 0.55
CA PRO A 83 -4.33 -9.69 0.04
C PRO A 83 -3.07 -10.55 0.23
N CYS A 84 -1.91 -9.93 0.44
CA CYS A 84 -0.67 -10.64 0.79
C CYS A 84 -0.67 -10.93 2.29
N GLY A 85 -1.35 -12.01 2.66
CA GLY A 85 -1.33 -12.55 4.03
C GLY A 85 -0.31 -13.65 4.26
N GLN A 86 0.39 -14.14 3.21
CA GLN A 86 1.25 -15.32 3.32
C GLN A 86 2.35 -15.29 2.25
N ASP A 87 3.47 -14.62 2.50
CA ASP A 87 4.78 -15.10 2.04
C ASP A 87 5.87 -14.48 2.93
N GLU A 88 6.50 -15.35 3.71
CA GLU A 88 7.82 -15.22 4.32
C GLU A 88 8.12 -14.01 5.24
N THR A 89 7.54 -14.04 6.44
CA THR A 89 8.38 -13.80 7.63
C THR A 89 8.94 -15.14 8.12
N THR A 90 9.57 -15.89 7.22
CA THR A 90 10.60 -16.85 7.62
C THR A 90 11.88 -16.05 7.71
N SER A 91 12.02 -15.27 8.78
CA SER A 91 13.35 -14.87 9.21
C SER A 91 14.09 -16.16 9.54
N PRO A 92 15.19 -16.54 8.86
CA PRO A 92 16.16 -17.39 9.50
C PRO A 92 16.84 -16.50 10.54
N HIS A 93 16.21 -16.37 11.71
CA HIS A 93 16.97 -16.00 12.89
C HIS A 93 17.92 -17.18 13.10
N SER A 94 19.10 -17.07 12.49
CA SER A 94 20.21 -17.97 12.67
C SER A 94 20.70 -17.76 14.09
N ASP A 95 20.06 -18.47 15.00
CA ASP A 95 20.49 -18.54 16.39
C ASP A 95 21.84 -19.27 16.44
N LYS A 96 22.84 -18.48 16.86
CA LYS A 96 23.96 -18.86 17.71
C LYS A 96 25.03 -19.82 17.19
N LYS A 97 26.15 -19.17 16.85
CA LYS A 97 27.52 -19.58 17.16
C LYS A 97 27.66 -20.08 18.60
N ILE A 98 28.02 -21.35 18.76
CA ILE A 98 28.68 -21.95 19.93
C ILE A 98 29.94 -22.59 19.30
N GLY A 99 31.17 -22.17 19.60
CA GLY A 99 31.82 -22.22 20.90
C GLY A 99 32.83 -23.36 20.82
#